data_AF-A0A1E5WIZ6-F1
#
_entry.id   AF-A0A1E5WIZ6-F1
#
_cell.length_a   1.000
_cell.length_b   1.000
_cell.length_c   1.000
_cell.angle_alpha   90.00
_cell.angle_beta   90.00
_cell.angle_gamma   90.00
#
_symmetry.space_group_name_H-M   'P 1'
#
loop_
_entity.id
_entity.type
_entity.pdbx_description
1 polymer ?
#
loop_
_entity_poly.entity_id
_entity_poly.type
_entity_poly.pdbx_seq_one_letter_code
_entity_poly.pdbx_strand_id
1 'polypeptide(L)'
;MVVDTWNNREQHRSVIASILAEIQERAASFSSFSLVYVKRGANWLAHLCAQHASRYRVDCTWGPQPPPLLRQSLHQFDCNPYD
;
A
#
# COMPACT_ATOMS: atom_id res chain seq x y z
N MET A 1 0.16 12.71 11.34
CA MET A 1 0.12 11.30 10.89
C MET A 1 0.04 11.29 9.35
N VAL A 2 0.39 10.21 8.64
CA VAL A 2 0.44 10.20 7.15
C VAL A 2 -0.87 10.65 6.49
N VAL A 3 -2.02 10.28 7.07
CA VAL A 3 -3.35 10.72 6.62
C VAL A 3 -3.53 12.24 6.75
N ASP A 4 -3.07 12.84 7.85
CA ASP A 4 -3.14 14.30 8.03
C ASP A 4 -2.25 15.03 7.03
N THR A 5 -1.09 14.46 6.71
CA THR A 5 -0.18 14.99 5.69
C THR A 5 -0.80 14.89 4.30
N TRP A 6 -1.54 13.82 4.00
CA TRP A 6 -2.29 13.70 2.74
C TRP A 6 -3.43 14.72 2.63
N ASN A 7 -4.17 14.93 3.73
CA ASN A 7 -5.27 15.90 3.76
C ASN A 7 -4.78 17.35 3.66
N ASN A 8 -3.57 17.64 4.14
CA ASN A 8 -2.95 18.98 4.10
C ASN A 8 -1.72 19.03 3.18
N ARG A 9 -1.69 18.19 2.13
CA ARG A 9 -0.48 17.93 1.30
C ARG A 9 0.10 19.16 0.61
N GLU A 10 -0.73 20.17 0.32
CA GLU A 10 -0.31 21.44 -0.30
C GLU A 10 0.56 22.32 0.62
N GLN A 11 0.53 22.08 1.95
CA GLN A 11 1.18 22.94 2.94
C GLN A 11 2.40 22.28 3.63
N HIS A 12 2.64 20.98 3.41
CA HIS A 12 3.65 20.23 4.16
C HIS A 12 4.89 19.88 3.34
N ARG A 13 6.06 20.43 3.72
CA ARG A 13 7.41 20.05 3.21
C ARG A 13 7.95 18.78 3.86
N SER A 14 7.16 17.71 3.88
CA SER A 14 7.57 16.44 4.48
C SER A 14 8.50 15.67 3.54
N VAL A 15 9.42 14.84 4.09
CA VAL A 15 10.29 13.95 3.29
C VAL A 15 9.48 13.03 2.37
N ILE A 16 8.25 12.69 2.76
CA ILE A 16 7.32 11.85 1.98
C ILE A 16 6.51 12.63 0.94
N ALA A 17 6.71 13.95 0.79
CA ALA A 17 5.87 14.78 -0.08
C ALA A 17 5.93 14.34 -1.55
N SER A 18 7.09 13.90 -2.04
CA SER A 18 7.23 13.35 -3.40
C SER A 18 6.39 12.09 -3.60
N ILE A 19 6.43 11.17 -2.63
CA ILE A 19 5.62 9.94 -2.67
C ILE A 19 4.12 10.28 -2.66
N LEU A 20 3.70 11.26 -1.85
CA LEU A 20 2.30 11.70 -1.81
C LEU A 20 1.88 12.37 -3.13
N ALA A 21 2.77 13.10 -3.80
CA ALA A 21 2.49 13.68 -5.12
C ALA A 21 2.28 12.60 -6.18
N GLU A 22 3.13 11.56 -6.20
CA GLU A 22 2.96 10.41 -7.09
C GLU A 22 1.66 9.65 -6.83
N ILE A 23 1.29 9.47 -5.56
CA ILE A 23 0.00 8.87 -5.19
C ILE A 23 -1.16 9.75 -5.68
N GLN A 24 -1.05 11.08 -5.57
CA GLN A 24 -2.07 12.02 -6.03
C GLN A 24 -2.26 12.00 -7.55
N GLU A 25 -1.17 11.93 -8.31
CA GLU A 25 -1.21 11.79 -9.77
C GLU A 25 -1.96 10.52 -10.18
N ARG A 26 -1.63 9.38 -9.54
CA ARG A 26 -2.31 8.10 -9.79
C ARG A 26 -3.76 8.13 -9.30
N ALA A 27 -4.02 8.76 -8.15
CA ALA A 27 -5.35 8.90 -7.57
C ALA A 27 -6.31 9.66 -8.51
N ALA A 28 -5.80 10.61 -9.30
CA ALA A 28 -6.59 11.38 -10.26
C ALA A 28 -7.21 10.52 -11.39
N SER A 29 -6.70 9.30 -11.60
CA SER A 29 -7.28 8.35 -12.55
C SER A 29 -8.54 7.64 -12.03
N PHE A 30 -8.80 7.70 -10.71
CA PHE A 30 -9.99 7.11 -10.10
C PHE A 30 -11.12 8.14 -9.99
N SER A 31 -12.37 7.69 -10.11
CA SER A 31 -13.55 8.54 -9.88
C SER A 31 -13.67 9.00 -8.43
N SER A 32 -13.12 8.23 -7.49
CA SER A 32 -13.02 8.56 -6.08
C SER A 32 -11.82 7.84 -5.46
N PHE A 33 -11.10 8.53 -4.59
CA PHE A 33 -9.97 7.97 -3.85
C PHE A 33 -9.96 8.51 -2.42
N SER A 34 -9.75 7.63 -1.43
CA SER A 34 -9.62 8.02 -0.02
C SER A 34 -8.43 7.31 0.63
N LEU A 35 -7.68 8.05 1.43
CA LEU A 35 -6.59 7.52 2.24
C LEU A 35 -7.06 7.42 3.70
N VAL A 36 -7.12 6.22 4.24
CA VAL A 36 -7.64 5.96 5.58
C VAL A 36 -6.61 5.25 6.46
N TYR A 37 -6.71 5.48 7.77
CA TYR A 37 -5.97 4.70 8.74
C TYR A 37 -6.75 3.42 9.07
N VAL A 38 -6.09 2.28 8.98
CA VAL A 38 -6.67 0.97 9.33
C VAL A 38 -5.91 0.34 10.50
N LYS A 39 -6.61 -0.48 11.30
CA LYS A 39 -5.99 -1.24 12.39
C LYS A 39 -4.94 -2.19 11.83
N ARG A 40 -3.89 -2.47 12.62
CA ARG A 40 -2.77 -3.35 12.22
C ARG A 40 -3.22 -4.71 11.67
N GLY A 41 -4.23 -5.33 12.29
CA GLY A 41 -4.75 -6.63 11.84
C GLY A 41 -5.32 -6.59 10.42
N ALA A 42 -6.03 -5.51 10.06
CA ALA A 42 -6.53 -5.31 8.70
C ALA A 42 -5.40 -4.99 7.70
N ASN A 43 -4.28 -4.43 8.17
CA ASN A 43 -3.10 -4.15 7.35
C ASN A 43 -2.06 -5.29 7.35
N TRP A 44 -2.41 -6.47 7.89
CA TRP A 44 -1.46 -7.56 8.12
C TRP A 44 -0.85 -8.09 6.82
N LEU A 45 -1.66 -8.25 5.77
CA LEU A 45 -1.17 -8.69 4.47
C LEU A 45 -0.18 -7.70 3.86
N ALA A 46 -0.48 -6.41 3.90
CA ALA A 46 0.45 -5.37 3.42
C ALA A 46 1.76 -5.37 4.20
N HIS A 47 1.72 -5.64 5.50
CA HIS A 47 2.92 -5.81 6.32
C HIS A 47 3.76 -7.02 5.87
N LEU A 48 3.14 -8.18 5.62
CA LEU A 48 3.84 -9.36 5.10
C LEU A 48 4.46 -9.10 3.73
N CYS A 49 3.76 -8.41 2.82
CA CYS A 49 4.29 -8.00 1.52
C CYS A 49 5.55 -7.15 1.67
N ALA A 50 5.49 -6.10 2.51
CA ALA A 50 6.62 -5.21 2.75
C ALA A 50 7.79 -5.95 3.42
N GLN A 51 7.52 -6.83 4.38
CA GLN A 51 8.54 -7.64 5.03
C GLN A 51 9.22 -8.58 4.03
N HIS A 52 8.44 -9.25 3.17
CA HIS A 52 9.00 -10.11 2.13
C HIS A 52 9.88 -9.30 1.17
N ALA A 53 9.37 -8.22 0.60
CA ALA A 53 10.12 -7.36 -0.32
C ALA A 53 11.41 -6.81 0.29
N SER A 54 11.38 -6.39 1.57
CA SER A 54 12.58 -5.87 2.26
C SER A 54 13.73 -6.87 2.38
N ARG A 55 13.44 -8.18 2.35
CA ARG A 55 14.44 -9.25 2.42
C ARG A 55 15.15 -9.45 1.09
N TYR A 56 14.50 -9.16 -0.03
CA TYR A 56 15.04 -9.31 -1.38
C TYR A 56 15.40 -7.93 -1.94
N ARG A 57 16.50 -7.35 -1.44
CA ARG A 57 16.99 -5.98 -1.76
C ARG A 57 17.38 -5.72 -3.23
N VAL A 58 17.03 -6.57 -4.18
CA VAL A 58 17.77 -6.64 -5.47
C VAL A 58 16.92 -6.37 -6.71
N ASP A 59 15.60 -6.57 -6.70
CA ASP A 59 14.75 -6.18 -7.84
C ASP A 59 13.46 -5.50 -7.39
N CYS A 60 13.28 -4.25 -7.80
CA CYS A 60 12.08 -3.43 -7.55
C CYS A 60 10.86 -3.89 -8.37
N THR A 61 10.83 -5.15 -8.81
CA THR A 61 9.79 -5.70 -9.67
C THR A 61 9.26 -7.00 -9.07
N TRP A 62 7.94 -7.09 -8.93
CA TRP A 62 7.30 -8.37 -8.64
C TRP A 62 7.48 -9.27 -9.86
N GLY A 63 8.03 -10.46 -9.65
CA GLY A 63 8.02 -11.49 -10.69
C GLY A 63 6.59 -11.86 -11.10
N PRO A 64 6.41 -12.60 -12.20
CA PRO A 64 5.08 -12.96 -12.73
C PRO A 64 4.22 -13.77 -11.75
N GLN A 65 4.82 -14.31 -10.69
CA GLN A 65 4.12 -15.08 -9.66
C GLN A 65 4.34 -14.43 -8.29
N PRO A 66 3.28 -14.15 -7.52
CA PRO A 66 3.43 -13.70 -6.15
C PRO A 66 4.03 -14.83 -5.29
N PRO A 67 4.87 -14.50 -4.29
CA PRO A 67 5.41 -15.45 -3.32
C PRO A 67 4.32 -16.36 -2.75
N PRO A 68 4.58 -17.68 -2.60
CA PRO A 68 3.61 -18.64 -2.08
C PRO A 68 3.00 -18.22 -0.73
N LEU A 69 3.82 -17.61 0.14
CA LEU A 69 3.40 -17.08 1.44
C LEU A 69 2.30 -16.01 1.32
N LEU A 70 2.38 -15.15 0.31
CA LEU A 70 1.37 -14.11 0.09
C LEU A 70 0.08 -14.71 -0.45
N ARG A 71 0.17 -15.70 -1.35
CA ARG A 71 -1.01 -16.43 -1.85
C ARG A 71 -1.78 -17.12 -0.74
N GLN A 72 -1.07 -17.84 0.14
CA GLN A 72 -1.70 -18.53 1.27
C GLN A 72 -2.35 -17.55 2.25
N SER A 73 -1.68 -16.42 2.52
CA SER A 73 -2.22 -15.40 3.41
C SER A 73 -3.43 -14.69 2.81
N LEU A 74 -3.42 -14.41 1.49
CA LEU A 74 -4.59 -13.86 0.78
C LEU A 74 -5.78 -14.81 0.89
N HIS A 75 -5.62 -16.09 0.57
CA HIS A 75 -6.73 -17.05 0.72
C HIS A 75 -7.33 -17.14 2.13
N GLN A 76 -6.55 -16.81 3.16
CA GLN A 76 -6.97 -16.96 4.55
C GLN A 76 -7.50 -15.66 5.18
N PHE A 77 -7.08 -14.51 4.66
CA PHE A 77 -7.37 -13.19 5.26
C PHE A 77 -7.96 -12.17 4.27
N ASP A 78 -8.12 -12.53 3.00
CA ASP A 78 -8.80 -11.67 2.04
C ASP A 78 -10.28 -11.59 2.39
N CYS A 79 -10.74 -10.36 2.59
CA CYS A 79 -12.13 -10.05 2.91
C CYS A 79 -12.94 -9.75 1.64
N ASN A 80 -12.35 -9.83 0.45
CA ASN A 80 -13.11 -9.75 -0.78
C ASN A 80 -13.88 -11.07 -1.00
N PRO A 81 -15.22 -11.05 -1.04
CA PRO A 81 -15.98 -12.21 -1.48
C PRO A 81 -15.59 -12.52 -2.93
N TYR A 82 -15.37 -13.80 -3.24
CA TYR A 82 -15.30 -14.25 -4.62
C TYR A 82 -16.68 -14.04 -5.25
N ASP A 83 -16.76 -13.21 -6.29
CA ASP A 83 -17.93 -13.16 -7.20
C ASP A 83 -18.03 -14.48 -7.99
#